data_AF-A0A9P1MFP6-F1
#
_entry.id   AF-A0A9P1MFP6-F1
#
_cell.length_a   1.000
_cell.length_b   1.000
_cell.length_c   1.000
_cell.angle_alpha   90.00
_cell.angle_beta   90.00
_cell.angle_gamma   90.00
#
_symmetry.space_group_name_H-M   'P 1'
#
loop_
_entity.id
_entity.type
_entity.pdbx_description
1 polymer ?
#
loop_
_entity_poly.entity_id
_entity_poly.type
_entity_poly.pdbx_seq_one_letter_code
_entity_poly.pdbx_strand_id
1 'polypeptide(L)'
;MQNGSVGDLPNSPRTNGPTTDWVEIVEPQTKQRMYANLTTGQCSWDPPPGATVKRTHENQWWELFDSKSSRFYYYNASSMETIWQKPEGSEVDIIPLAKLQTLKETESSEHARVRRTCETQTSPAVVRGQRVLAQNIGPESGIVMSRTTSRASNGTSTMQQSFDLMSIDDPSESGSLTDRDDYPAKEYGRSRHCPAFPLVGATSTMSTAQSSDSIPPRSSRSSSPPTQKRTLFSTNTGTKSKGTSGGWSKDPPKLPLSAPDNKGLKKDAASIFKIMQGYMGDRKSKTPFDQLALSFCELCFGRPECVDEAVALLMHQLTENERSDSLKKGWELLAILLAFSTPDKQFEPLNEFINRNSEKLFDTPEVAVSHFALQCAKRLNRKLPRVKPTLAGVQETRVHIFNPPQFGASLEELMEMQLERYPKLQLPWIETTLIQLLYSASGRRTEGIFRVAGDPDQLSTTRARLDQWVLPVVNDAHVAAGLLKLWLRQLPDPLIPNSIYARALQASENPQEAVRLVELLSPTHKLVLARLIALLQDLSRDEVVVHTKMDVSNLAMVMAPNVLRCESEDPRVIFENTRREMGFLKTLILHYDTSFILNIN
;
A
#
# COMPACT_ATOMS: atom_id res chain seq x y z
N MET A 1 -34.24 55.94 48.98
CA MET A 1 -35.03 55.01 49.84
C MET A 1 -35.41 53.80 49.03
N GLN A 2 -35.47 52.68 49.75
CA GLN A 2 -35.73 51.29 49.39
C GLN A 2 -37.01 50.98 48.57
N ASN A 3 -36.95 49.78 47.95
CA ASN A 3 -38.01 48.77 47.73
C ASN A 3 -39.17 49.13 46.77
N GLY A 4 -39.74 48.24 45.96
CA GLY A 4 -39.64 46.78 45.88
C GLY A 4 -41.03 46.12 45.93
N SER A 5 -41.33 45.28 44.90
CA SER A 5 -42.32 44.16 44.87
C SER A 5 -43.81 44.55 44.84
N VAL A 6 -44.76 43.91 44.14
CA VAL A 6 -45.13 42.51 43.79
C VAL A 6 -46.01 42.61 42.52
N GLY A 7 -45.99 41.82 41.44
CA GLY A 7 -46.05 40.36 41.26
C GLY A 7 -47.42 39.99 40.66
N ASP A 8 -47.49 39.43 39.44
CA ASP A 8 -48.38 38.30 39.10
C ASP A 8 -48.20 37.75 37.66
N LEU A 9 -48.02 36.42 37.66
CA LEU A 9 -48.33 35.37 36.66
C LEU A 9 -47.53 35.24 35.34
N PRO A 10 -46.84 34.09 35.14
CA PRO A 10 -46.14 33.76 33.90
C PRO A 10 -47.09 33.24 32.82
N ASN A 11 -46.93 33.81 31.62
CA ASN A 11 -47.55 33.38 30.38
C ASN A 11 -47.22 31.92 30.08
N SER A 12 -48.25 31.15 29.75
CA SER A 12 -48.19 29.74 29.37
C SER A 12 -47.17 29.51 28.24
N PRO A 13 -46.39 28.41 28.27
CA PRO A 13 -45.54 28.06 27.15
C PRO A 13 -46.40 27.77 25.92
N ARG A 14 -46.08 28.43 24.81
CA ARG A 14 -46.63 28.14 23.49
C ARG A 14 -46.52 26.64 23.24
N THR A 15 -47.64 26.03 22.89
CA THR A 15 -47.76 24.61 22.58
C THR A 15 -46.79 24.24 21.47
N ASN A 16 -45.79 23.41 21.80
CA ASN A 16 -45.01 22.69 20.79
C ASN A 16 -46.00 21.94 19.88
N GLY A 17 -45.96 22.26 18.59
CA GLY A 17 -46.68 21.48 17.57
C GLY A 17 -46.27 20.00 17.62
N PRO A 18 -47.08 19.11 17.03
CA PRO A 18 -46.90 17.66 17.15
C PRO A 18 -45.48 17.28 16.70
N THR A 19 -44.69 16.74 17.62
CA THR A 19 -43.35 16.21 17.31
C THR A 19 -43.53 15.04 16.36
N THR A 20 -43.27 15.28 15.09
CA THR A 20 -43.32 14.24 14.07
C THR A 20 -42.11 13.34 14.25
N ASP A 21 -42.34 12.11 14.72
CA ASP A 21 -41.26 11.18 15.06
C ASP A 21 -40.60 10.55 13.83
N TRP A 22 -41.28 10.56 12.68
CA TRP A 22 -40.80 10.01 11.42
C TRP A 22 -40.44 11.09 10.40
N VAL A 23 -39.31 10.91 9.72
CA VAL A 23 -38.82 11.76 8.63
C VAL A 23 -38.66 10.95 7.35
N GLU A 24 -39.07 11.52 6.23
CA GLU A 24 -38.74 11.05 4.89
C GLU A 24 -37.32 11.50 4.55
N ILE A 25 -36.51 10.60 4.00
CA ILE A 25 -35.13 10.81 3.56
C ILE A 25 -35.06 10.33 2.12
N VAL A 26 -34.48 11.15 1.23
CA VAL A 26 -34.29 10.79 -0.18
C VAL A 26 -32.82 10.53 -0.43
N GLU A 27 -32.48 9.31 -0.85
CA GLU A 27 -31.10 8.97 -1.18
C GLU A 27 -30.63 9.79 -2.40
N PRO A 28 -29.49 10.51 -2.31
CA PRO A 28 -29.07 11.42 -3.37
C PRO A 28 -28.77 10.74 -4.72
N GLN A 29 -28.26 9.50 -4.70
CA GLN A 29 -27.83 8.77 -5.90
C GLN A 29 -28.98 8.01 -6.59
N THR A 30 -29.81 7.31 -5.81
CA THR A 30 -30.88 6.45 -6.35
C THR A 30 -32.22 7.17 -6.42
N LYS A 31 -32.35 8.34 -5.78
CA LYS A 31 -33.60 9.06 -5.53
C LYS A 31 -34.67 8.22 -4.82
N GLN A 32 -34.28 7.10 -4.19
CA GLN A 32 -35.18 6.27 -3.40
C GLN A 32 -35.53 6.96 -2.09
N ARG A 33 -36.80 6.81 -1.68
CA ARG A 33 -37.34 7.37 -0.45
C ARG A 33 -37.26 6.32 0.65
N MET A 34 -36.83 6.73 1.83
CA MET A 34 -36.86 5.91 3.05
C MET A 34 -37.40 6.74 4.21
N TYR A 35 -37.96 6.07 5.21
CA TYR A 35 -38.56 6.69 6.38
C TYR A 35 -37.78 6.30 7.63
N ALA A 36 -37.33 7.28 8.41
CA ALA A 36 -36.55 7.06 9.63
C ALA A 36 -37.26 7.66 10.84
N ASN A 37 -37.30 6.93 11.95
CA ASN A 37 -37.81 7.42 13.21
C ASN A 37 -36.68 8.00 14.07
N LEU A 38 -36.71 9.30 14.35
CA LEU A 38 -35.63 10.00 15.04
C LEU A 38 -35.52 9.66 16.53
N THR A 39 -36.59 9.13 17.13
CA THR A 39 -36.66 8.79 18.56
C THR A 39 -36.25 7.35 18.83
N THR A 40 -36.61 6.42 17.93
CA THR A 40 -36.39 4.97 18.10
C THR A 40 -35.28 4.41 17.22
N GLY A 41 -34.83 5.15 16.21
CA GLY A 41 -33.84 4.71 15.22
C GLY A 41 -34.32 3.66 14.22
N GLN A 42 -35.62 3.39 14.15
CA GLN A 42 -36.20 2.48 13.17
C GLN A 42 -36.18 3.08 11.76
N CYS A 43 -35.94 2.24 10.75
CA CYS A 43 -36.03 2.63 9.33
C CYS A 43 -36.94 1.69 8.54
N SER A 44 -37.70 2.26 7.62
CA SER A 44 -38.63 1.55 6.74
C SER A 44 -38.56 2.11 5.32
N TRP A 45 -38.74 1.23 4.33
CA TRP A 45 -38.87 1.63 2.92
C TRP A 45 -40.31 2.00 2.56
N ASP A 46 -41.27 1.48 3.33
CA ASP A 46 -42.68 1.81 3.21
C ASP A 46 -43.09 2.85 4.26
N PRO A 47 -44.01 3.78 3.94
CA PRO A 47 -44.51 4.75 4.90
C PRO A 47 -45.20 4.03 6.08
N PRO A 48 -44.82 4.31 7.33
CA PRO A 48 -45.39 3.62 8.47
C PRO A 48 -46.91 3.89 8.56
N PRO A 49 -47.77 2.85 8.62
CA PRO A 49 -49.22 3.03 8.58
C PRO A 49 -49.70 3.81 9.80
N GLY A 50 -50.36 4.96 9.56
CA GLY A 50 -50.92 5.83 10.59
C GLY A 50 -49.93 6.77 11.27
N ALA A 51 -48.65 6.78 10.88
CA ALA A 51 -47.66 7.70 11.43
C ALA A 51 -47.70 9.06 10.70
N THR A 52 -47.54 10.15 11.45
CA THR A 52 -47.24 11.45 10.87
C THR A 52 -45.77 11.44 10.41
N VAL A 53 -45.54 11.75 9.13
CA VAL A 53 -44.21 11.77 8.51
C VAL A 53 -43.89 13.17 8.01
N LYS A 54 -42.74 13.72 8.42
CA LYS A 54 -42.19 14.95 7.84
C LYS A 54 -41.59 14.65 6.47
N ARG A 55 -42.13 15.27 5.43
CA ARG A 55 -41.67 15.08 4.05
C ARG A 55 -40.41 15.91 3.76
N THR A 56 -39.58 15.40 2.86
CA THR A 56 -38.40 16.14 2.36
C THR A 56 -38.83 17.40 1.60
N HIS A 57 -38.17 18.53 1.85
CA HIS A 57 -38.37 19.80 1.17
C HIS A 57 -37.03 20.51 0.94
N GLU A 58 -37.02 21.56 0.11
CA GLU A 58 -35.79 22.19 -0.42
C GLU A 58 -34.87 22.81 0.65
N ASN A 59 -35.45 23.27 1.77
CA ASN A 59 -34.71 23.87 2.89
C ASN A 59 -34.38 22.89 4.02
N GLN A 60 -34.45 21.58 3.76
CA GLN A 60 -34.10 20.55 4.73
C GLN A 60 -32.59 20.25 4.74
N TRP A 61 -31.97 20.35 5.91
CA TRP A 61 -30.57 20.04 6.17
C TRP A 61 -30.44 18.83 7.07
N TRP A 62 -29.49 17.94 6.78
CA TRP A 62 -29.17 16.79 7.62
C TRP A 62 -27.94 17.10 8.45
N GLU A 63 -28.07 17.03 9.77
CA GLU A 63 -26.93 17.10 10.69
C GLU A 63 -26.33 15.70 10.87
N LEU A 64 -25.07 15.57 10.48
CA LEU A 64 -24.32 14.31 10.48
C LEU A 64 -23.03 14.50 11.26
N PHE A 65 -22.55 13.44 11.90
CA PHE A 65 -21.29 13.43 12.62
C PHE A 65 -20.19 12.76 11.77
N ASP A 66 -19.07 13.45 11.60
CA ASP A 66 -17.87 12.89 10.99
C ASP A 66 -16.90 12.40 12.07
N SER A 67 -16.73 11.07 12.15
CA SER A 67 -15.81 10.43 13.09
C SER A 67 -14.33 10.74 12.80
N LYS A 68 -13.95 11.09 11.57
CA LYS A 68 -12.55 11.39 11.21
C LYS A 68 -12.12 12.76 11.73
N SER A 69 -12.97 13.77 11.60
CA SER A 69 -12.71 15.13 12.09
C SER A 69 -13.26 15.41 13.50
N SER A 70 -14.05 14.49 14.07
CA SER A 70 -14.77 14.67 15.35
C SER A 70 -15.66 15.92 15.37
N ARG A 71 -16.32 16.23 14.25
CA ARG A 71 -17.16 17.43 14.08
C ARG A 71 -18.47 17.09 13.36
N PHE A 72 -19.48 17.92 13.61
CA PHE A 72 -20.73 17.89 12.85
C PHE A 72 -20.57 18.61 11.51
N TYR A 73 -21.25 18.11 10.49
CA TYR A 73 -21.44 18.77 9.21
C TYR A 73 -22.92 18.69 8.79
N TYR A 74 -23.33 19.62 7.94
CA TYR A 74 -24.69 19.78 7.48
C TYR A 74 -24.75 19.58 5.97
N TYR A 75 -25.64 18.69 5.53
CA TYR A 75 -25.83 18.35 4.12
C TYR A 75 -27.25 18.70 3.67
N ASN A 76 -27.38 19.42 2.56
CA ASN A 76 -28.69 19.66 1.93
C ASN A 76 -28.85 18.75 0.71
N ALA A 77 -29.83 17.86 0.75
CA ALA A 77 -30.07 16.89 -0.32
C ALA A 77 -30.66 17.51 -1.60
N SER A 78 -31.23 18.72 -1.52
CA SER A 78 -31.84 19.45 -2.63
C SER A 78 -30.83 20.32 -3.36
N SER A 79 -29.99 21.08 -2.64
CA SER A 79 -28.91 21.88 -3.24
C SER A 79 -27.62 21.10 -3.47
N MET A 80 -27.49 19.89 -2.89
CA MET A 80 -26.27 19.06 -2.89
C MET A 80 -25.07 19.76 -2.24
N GLU A 81 -25.31 20.69 -1.32
CA GLU A 81 -24.27 21.43 -0.61
C GLU A 81 -23.92 20.77 0.73
N THR A 82 -22.64 20.87 1.10
CA THR A 82 -22.12 20.45 2.40
C THR A 82 -21.42 21.61 3.08
N ILE A 83 -21.84 21.93 4.31
CA ILE A 83 -21.25 23.00 5.11
C ILE A 83 -20.87 22.49 6.50
N TRP A 84 -19.80 23.04 7.06
CA TRP A 84 -19.30 22.69 8.40
C TRP A 84 -19.79 23.62 9.51
N GLN A 85 -20.54 24.66 9.14
CA GLN A 85 -21.18 25.60 10.05
C GLN A 85 -22.68 25.33 10.04
N LYS A 86 -23.34 25.50 11.19
CA LYS A 86 -24.77 25.29 11.30
C LYS A 86 -25.50 26.33 10.44
N PRO A 87 -26.36 25.93 9.48
CA PRO A 87 -27.12 26.89 8.68
C PRO A 87 -28.08 27.69 9.58
N GLU A 88 -28.12 29.00 9.36
CA GLU A 88 -28.93 29.94 10.15
C GLU A 88 -29.98 30.61 9.25
N GLY A 89 -31.23 30.66 9.71
CA GLY A 89 -32.34 31.27 8.98
C GLY A 89 -33.70 30.81 9.50
N SER A 90 -34.75 31.62 9.34
CA SER A 90 -36.10 31.30 9.82
C SER A 90 -36.79 30.18 9.04
N GLU A 91 -36.25 29.79 7.88
CA GLU A 91 -36.80 28.76 6.99
C GLU A 91 -35.95 27.48 6.93
N VAL A 92 -34.91 27.35 7.78
CA VAL A 92 -34.00 26.20 7.81
C VAL A 92 -34.58 25.09 8.70
N ASP A 93 -34.85 23.91 8.14
CA ASP A 93 -35.26 22.71 8.90
C ASP A 93 -34.08 21.74 9.04
N ILE A 94 -33.63 21.47 10.27
CA ILE A 94 -32.48 20.60 10.54
C ILE A 94 -32.95 19.25 11.09
N ILE A 95 -32.57 18.17 10.41
CA ILE A 95 -32.84 16.79 10.80
C ILE A 95 -31.59 16.19 11.49
N PRO A 96 -31.64 15.91 12.81
CA PRO A 96 -30.48 15.48 13.60
C PRO A 96 -30.16 13.99 13.46
N LEU A 97 -29.70 13.58 12.27
CA LEU A 97 -29.36 12.18 11.96
C LEU A 97 -28.13 11.67 12.71
N ALA A 98 -27.28 12.55 13.24
CA ALA A 98 -26.15 12.18 14.10
C ALA A 98 -26.56 11.32 15.31
N LYS A 99 -27.78 11.51 15.85
CA LYS A 99 -28.31 10.67 16.94
C LYS A 99 -28.53 9.22 16.52
N LEU A 100 -28.85 8.99 15.25
CA LEU A 100 -29.00 7.64 14.69
C LEU A 100 -27.66 6.96 14.48
N GLN A 101 -26.58 7.73 14.26
CA GLN A 101 -25.22 7.19 14.12
C GLN A 101 -24.69 6.63 15.46
N THR A 102 -25.03 7.26 16.60
CA THR A 102 -24.53 6.87 17.92
C THR A 102 -25.32 5.75 18.61
N LEU A 103 -26.63 5.61 18.34
CA LEU A 103 -27.45 4.50 18.87
C LEU A 103 -26.97 3.12 18.38
N LYS A 104 -26.24 3.07 17.26
CA LYS A 104 -25.63 1.87 16.68
C LYS A 104 -24.42 1.36 17.46
N GLU A 105 -23.69 2.23 18.14
CA GLU A 105 -22.46 1.83 18.87
C GLU A 105 -22.80 1.04 20.15
N THR A 106 -23.92 1.35 20.81
CA THR A 106 -24.34 0.71 22.07
C THR A 106 -24.81 -0.74 21.89
N GLU A 107 -25.52 -1.07 20.79
CA GLU A 107 -26.00 -2.44 20.54
C GLU A 107 -24.88 -3.43 20.17
N SER A 108 -23.78 -2.93 19.60
CA SER A 108 -22.63 -3.76 19.20
C SER A 108 -21.84 -4.32 20.39
N SER A 109 -21.90 -3.65 21.55
CA SER A 109 -21.14 -4.03 22.75
C SER A 109 -21.84 -5.07 23.63
N GLU A 110 -23.18 -5.13 23.66
CA GLU A 110 -23.92 -6.11 24.48
C GLU A 110 -23.98 -7.50 23.82
N HIS A 111 -24.06 -7.58 22.49
CA HIS A 111 -24.09 -8.86 21.76
C HIS A 111 -22.78 -9.65 21.83
N ALA A 112 -21.66 -8.99 22.18
CA ALA A 112 -20.36 -9.64 22.39
C ALA A 112 -20.22 -10.30 23.79
N ARG A 113 -21.03 -9.90 24.78
CA ARG A 113 -20.95 -10.40 26.17
C ARG A 113 -21.82 -11.63 26.46
N VAL A 114 -22.86 -11.87 25.66
CA VAL A 114 -23.85 -12.95 25.93
C VAL A 114 -23.49 -14.29 25.28
N ARG A 115 -22.55 -14.33 24.32
CA ARG A 115 -22.11 -15.60 23.67
C ARG A 115 -21.17 -16.47 24.51
N ARG A 116 -20.88 -16.12 25.77
CA ARG A 116 -19.93 -16.85 26.61
C ARG A 116 -20.57 -17.70 27.73
N THR A 117 -21.88 -17.90 27.74
CA THR A 117 -22.53 -18.79 28.71
C THR A 117 -23.69 -19.59 28.08
N CYS A 118 -23.62 -20.90 28.30
CA CYS A 118 -24.66 -21.95 28.27
C CYS A 118 -25.40 -22.30 26.95
N GLU A 119 -25.05 -23.47 26.42
CA GLU A 119 -25.95 -24.40 25.73
C GLU A 119 -26.89 -25.08 26.75
N THR A 120 -28.22 -25.00 26.60
CA THR A 120 -29.14 -26.15 26.75
C THR A 120 -30.59 -25.78 26.37
N GLN A 121 -31.26 -26.72 25.69
CA GLN A 121 -32.72 -27.01 25.65
C GLN A 121 -33.69 -26.25 24.70
N THR A 122 -34.16 -27.02 23.71
CA THR A 122 -35.56 -27.29 23.26
C THR A 122 -36.50 -26.14 22.78
N SER A 123 -36.99 -26.30 21.54
CA SER A 123 -38.06 -25.65 20.74
C SER A 123 -39.33 -25.12 21.47
N PRO A 124 -40.20 -24.22 20.89
CA PRO A 124 -40.56 -24.10 19.46
C PRO A 124 -40.74 -22.67 18.87
N ALA A 125 -41.05 -22.67 17.57
CA ALA A 125 -41.09 -21.57 16.61
C ALA A 125 -41.93 -20.33 16.99
N VAL A 126 -41.33 -19.15 16.75
CA VAL A 126 -42.05 -17.87 16.59
C VAL A 126 -41.58 -17.25 15.28
N VAL A 127 -42.54 -17.01 14.38
CA VAL A 127 -42.38 -16.26 13.14
C VAL A 127 -41.97 -14.83 13.48
N ARG A 128 -40.71 -14.46 13.20
CA ARG A 128 -40.23 -13.07 13.28
C ARG A 128 -40.20 -12.48 11.87
N GLY A 129 -41.04 -11.47 11.66
CA GLY A 129 -41.01 -10.60 10.48
C GLY A 129 -39.68 -9.86 10.34
N GLN A 130 -39.32 -9.54 9.08
CA GLN A 130 -38.13 -8.79 8.70
C GLN A 130 -38.00 -7.50 9.51
N ARG A 131 -36.88 -7.37 10.23
CA ARG A 131 -36.44 -6.12 10.87
C ARG A 131 -35.31 -5.57 10.00
N VAL A 132 -35.58 -4.49 9.25
CA VAL A 132 -34.60 -3.81 8.40
C VAL A 132 -33.82 -2.84 9.28
N LEU A 133 -32.50 -2.99 9.34
CA LEU A 133 -31.60 -2.14 10.13
C LEU A 133 -31.08 -0.98 9.26
N ALA A 134 -31.11 0.23 9.81
CA ALA A 134 -30.61 1.46 9.21
C ALA A 134 -29.07 1.46 9.10
N GLN A 135 -28.53 0.86 8.03
CA GLN A 135 -27.14 1.01 7.68
C GLN A 135 -27.03 2.00 6.51
N ASN A 136 -26.13 2.98 6.65
CA ASN A 136 -25.59 3.87 5.61
C ASN A 136 -26.18 5.29 5.52
N ILE A 137 -25.90 6.12 6.52
CA ILE A 137 -25.84 7.58 6.30
C ILE A 137 -24.47 8.06 6.82
N GLY A 138 -23.54 8.23 5.89
CA GLY A 138 -22.17 8.70 6.12
C GLY A 138 -21.64 9.45 4.88
N PRO A 139 -20.57 10.24 5.02
CA PRO A 139 -20.19 11.29 4.06
C PRO A 139 -19.60 10.79 2.73
N GLU A 140 -19.35 9.49 2.58
CA GLU A 140 -18.78 8.92 1.36
C GLU A 140 -19.89 8.23 0.55
N SER A 141 -20.39 8.91 -0.48
CA SER A 141 -21.14 8.39 -1.63
C SER A 141 -22.30 7.42 -1.33
N GLY A 142 -23.55 7.88 -1.51
CA GLY A 142 -24.79 7.10 -1.31
C GLY A 142 -24.92 5.80 -2.14
N ILE A 143 -24.24 4.74 -1.73
CA ILE A 143 -24.41 3.38 -2.22
C ILE A 143 -24.93 2.50 -1.08
N VAL A 144 -26.19 2.06 -1.20
CA VAL A 144 -26.70 0.90 -0.47
C VAL A 144 -26.33 -0.38 -1.23
N MET A 145 -25.47 -1.22 -0.64
CA MET A 145 -25.35 -2.62 -1.06
C MET A 145 -26.49 -3.45 -0.46
N SER A 146 -27.41 -3.93 -1.31
CA SER A 146 -28.32 -5.00 -0.92
C SER A 146 -27.58 -6.35 -0.91
N ARG A 147 -27.55 -7.03 0.24
CA ARG A 147 -27.40 -8.50 0.26
C ARG A 147 -28.77 -9.11 -0.03
N THR A 148 -29.00 -9.51 -1.28
CA THR A 148 -30.08 -10.43 -1.60
C THR A 148 -29.61 -11.86 -1.33
N THR A 149 -30.10 -12.47 -0.26
CA THR A 149 -30.17 -13.93 -0.16
C THR A 149 -31.32 -14.39 -1.05
N SER A 150 -31.03 -14.87 -2.27
CA SER A 150 -32.05 -15.51 -3.10
C SER A 150 -32.02 -17.02 -2.93
N ARG A 151 -33.16 -17.54 -2.46
CA ARG A 151 -33.54 -18.95 -2.53
C ARG A 151 -34.50 -19.07 -3.73
N ALA A 152 -34.30 -20.12 -4.53
CA ALA A 152 -34.87 -20.33 -5.85
C ALA A 152 -36.42 -20.36 -5.92
N SER A 153 -37.00 -19.91 -7.05
CA SER A 153 -37.95 -20.69 -7.87
C SER A 153 -38.51 -19.90 -9.10
N ASN A 154 -38.47 -20.58 -10.26
CA ASN A 154 -39.33 -20.59 -11.45
C ASN A 154 -40.11 -19.35 -11.94
N GLY A 155 -39.98 -19.04 -13.24
CA GLY A 155 -41.02 -18.34 -14.01
C GLY A 155 -40.56 -17.56 -15.26
N THR A 156 -40.58 -18.22 -16.42
CA THR A 156 -40.90 -17.82 -17.81
C THR A 156 -40.98 -16.33 -18.24
N SER A 157 -40.35 -16.02 -19.41
CA SER A 157 -40.65 -15.00 -20.46
C SER A 157 -40.91 -13.52 -20.06
N THR A 158 -40.40 -12.46 -20.69
CA THR A 158 -40.42 -12.08 -22.12
C THR A 158 -39.67 -10.72 -22.29
N MET A 159 -39.03 -10.51 -23.46
CA MET A 159 -38.76 -9.26 -24.23
C MET A 159 -38.54 -7.92 -23.46
N GLN A 160 -37.36 -7.27 -23.50
CA GLN A 160 -36.80 -6.40 -24.56
C GLN A 160 -37.31 -4.94 -24.53
N GLN A 161 -36.40 -3.99 -24.85
CA GLN A 161 -36.50 -2.51 -24.92
C GLN A 161 -36.03 -1.80 -23.64
N SER A 162 -35.16 -0.78 -23.65
CA SER A 162 -34.75 0.16 -24.72
C SER A 162 -33.60 1.03 -24.18
N PHE A 163 -32.59 1.35 -25.00
CA PHE A 163 -31.87 2.64 -24.95
C PHE A 163 -31.29 2.94 -26.35
N ASP A 164 -32.01 3.78 -27.09
CA ASP A 164 -31.52 4.61 -28.20
C ASP A 164 -30.69 5.76 -27.60
N LEU A 165 -29.45 5.99 -28.07
CA LEU A 165 -29.04 6.84 -29.20
C LEU A 165 -29.14 8.35 -28.94
N MET A 166 -27.99 9.01 -28.86
CA MET A 166 -27.79 10.42 -29.21
C MET A 166 -26.54 10.50 -30.10
N SER A 167 -26.78 10.84 -31.36
CA SER A 167 -25.81 11.15 -32.41
C SER A 167 -25.07 12.45 -32.12
N ILE A 168 -23.83 12.56 -32.60
CA ILE A 168 -23.23 13.83 -33.02
C ILE A 168 -22.56 13.60 -34.39
N ASP A 169 -22.79 14.56 -35.27
CA ASP A 169 -22.56 14.60 -36.70
C ASP A 169 -21.09 14.52 -37.16
N ASP A 170 -20.96 13.93 -38.34
CA ASP A 170 -19.83 13.96 -39.27
C ASP A 170 -19.81 15.32 -40.03
N PRO A 171 -18.67 15.72 -40.61
CA PRO A 171 -18.76 16.11 -42.01
C PRO A 171 -17.73 15.39 -42.88
N SER A 172 -18.30 14.86 -43.97
CA SER A 172 -17.71 14.37 -45.20
C SER A 172 -16.52 15.18 -45.73
N GLU A 173 -15.54 14.47 -46.31
CA GLU A 173 -15.31 14.51 -47.75
C GLU A 173 -14.54 13.27 -48.24
N SER A 174 -15.04 12.67 -49.31
CA SER A 174 -14.47 11.51 -49.99
C SER A 174 -13.99 11.95 -51.37
N GLY A 175 -12.79 11.52 -51.73
CA GLY A 175 -12.23 11.60 -53.08
C GLY A 175 -11.60 10.26 -53.40
N SER A 176 -12.05 9.66 -54.49
CA SER A 176 -11.96 8.25 -54.84
C SER A 176 -10.89 7.93 -55.88
N LEU A 177 -10.32 6.72 -55.70
CA LEU A 177 -10.05 5.67 -56.70
C LEU A 177 -8.79 5.68 -57.59
N THR A 178 -8.43 4.42 -57.89
CA THR A 178 -7.59 3.82 -58.95
C THR A 178 -6.16 3.46 -58.56
N ASP A 179 -5.56 2.33 -58.95
CA ASP A 179 -5.95 1.01 -59.48
C ASP A 179 -4.64 0.18 -59.55
N ARG A 180 -4.75 -1.17 -59.62
CA ARG A 180 -3.78 -2.16 -60.19
C ARG A 180 -2.51 -2.62 -59.47
N ASP A 181 -2.56 -3.92 -59.12
CA ASP A 181 -1.79 -5.05 -59.68
C ASP A 181 -0.34 -4.84 -60.15
N ASP A 182 0.62 -5.59 -59.59
CA ASP A 182 1.30 -6.71 -60.28
C ASP A 182 2.48 -7.28 -59.45
N TYR A 183 2.61 -8.62 -59.44
CA TYR A 183 3.85 -9.38 -59.17
C TYR A 183 4.24 -10.05 -60.50
N PRO A 184 5.54 -10.24 -60.86
CA PRO A 184 6.26 -11.44 -60.41
C PRO A 184 7.81 -11.33 -60.33
N ALA A 185 8.44 -12.50 -60.10
CA ALA A 185 9.78 -12.78 -59.58
C ALA A 185 10.96 -12.90 -60.59
N LYS A 186 12.16 -13.22 -60.02
CA LYS A 186 13.41 -13.84 -60.58
C LYS A 186 14.43 -12.88 -61.25
N GLU A 187 15.77 -13.03 -61.25
CA GLU A 187 16.79 -13.96 -60.69
C GLU A 187 18.23 -13.38 -60.96
N TYR A 188 19.25 -13.91 -60.24
CA TYR A 188 20.71 -13.98 -60.52
C TYR A 188 21.64 -12.74 -60.66
N GLY A 189 22.67 -12.69 -59.78
CA GLY A 189 24.07 -12.78 -60.25
C GLY A 189 25.13 -11.73 -59.81
N ARG A 190 26.12 -12.21 -59.01
CA ARG A 190 27.57 -11.86 -58.92
C ARG A 190 28.12 -10.75 -57.97
N SER A 191 28.94 -11.24 -57.01
CA SER A 191 30.36 -10.87 -56.67
C SER A 191 30.61 -9.47 -56.05
N ARG A 192 31.34 -9.25 -54.92
CA ARG A 192 32.60 -9.81 -54.41
C ARG A 192 32.87 -9.45 -52.91
N HIS A 193 33.59 -10.35 -52.23
CA HIS A 193 34.63 -10.19 -51.18
C HIS A 193 34.35 -9.73 -49.73
N CYS A 194 34.54 -10.68 -48.79
CA CYS A 194 35.20 -10.53 -47.46
C CYS A 194 36.71 -10.91 -47.61
N PRO A 195 37.66 -10.83 -46.61
CA PRO A 195 37.61 -11.45 -45.25
C PRO A 195 38.43 -10.71 -44.10
N ALA A 196 38.13 -10.90 -42.81
CA ALA A 196 38.71 -11.79 -41.74
C ALA A 196 39.95 -11.31 -40.91
N PHE A 197 39.87 -11.57 -39.58
CA PHE A 197 40.91 -11.65 -38.50
C PHE A 197 42.05 -12.66 -38.84
N PRO A 198 43.21 -12.86 -38.08
CA PRO A 198 43.34 -12.90 -36.59
C PRO A 198 44.75 -12.70 -35.90
N LEU A 199 44.72 -12.70 -34.54
CA LEU A 199 45.62 -13.25 -33.45
C LEU A 199 47.17 -13.04 -33.29
N VAL A 200 47.56 -13.28 -32.01
CA VAL A 200 48.84 -13.65 -31.31
C VAL A 200 49.83 -12.52 -30.91
N GLY A 201 50.07 -12.23 -29.61
CA GLY A 201 51.05 -12.83 -28.66
C GLY A 201 52.19 -11.82 -28.42
N ALA A 202 52.97 -11.71 -27.34
CA ALA A 202 53.13 -12.31 -26.02
C ALA A 202 54.16 -11.42 -25.26
N THR A 203 54.40 -11.72 -23.99
CA THR A 203 55.60 -11.40 -23.17
C THR A 203 55.63 -10.14 -22.28
N SER A 204 56.02 -10.45 -21.05
CA SER A 204 56.16 -9.70 -19.81
C SER A 204 57.47 -8.91 -19.75
N THR A 205 57.52 -7.83 -18.97
CA THR A 205 58.65 -7.54 -18.05
C THR A 205 58.23 -6.50 -17.01
N MET A 206 58.60 -6.79 -15.76
CA MET A 206 58.52 -5.87 -14.63
C MET A 206 59.64 -4.82 -14.67
N SER A 207 59.42 -3.68 -13.99
CA SER A 207 60.29 -3.18 -12.89
C SER A 207 60.54 -1.66 -12.87
N THR A 208 60.37 -1.11 -11.66
CA THR A 208 61.21 -0.07 -10.99
C THR A 208 61.23 1.39 -11.49
N ALA A 209 60.46 2.23 -10.78
CA ALA A 209 60.87 3.25 -9.80
C ALA A 209 61.87 4.40 -10.11
N GLN A 210 61.58 5.54 -9.45
CA GLN A 210 62.40 6.72 -9.08
C GLN A 210 62.63 7.78 -10.18
N SER A 211 62.70 9.10 -9.93
CA SER A 211 62.37 10.04 -8.83
C SER A 211 62.76 11.46 -9.32
N SER A 212 62.33 12.49 -8.59
CA SER A 212 62.93 13.83 -8.41
C SER A 212 62.39 15.03 -9.20
N ASP A 213 61.77 15.94 -8.42
CA ASP A 213 62.02 17.39 -8.28
C ASP A 213 61.93 18.32 -9.50
N SER A 214 61.04 19.33 -9.40
CA SER A 214 61.42 20.73 -9.15
C SER A 214 60.22 21.71 -9.10
N ILE A 215 60.28 22.60 -8.11
CA ILE A 215 59.42 23.76 -7.79
C ILE A 215 59.72 24.94 -8.76
N PRO A 216 58.79 25.88 -9.08
CA PRO A 216 58.77 27.23 -8.45
C PRO A 216 57.35 27.89 -8.43
N PRO A 217 57.16 29.19 -8.06
CA PRO A 217 56.93 29.62 -6.68
C PRO A 217 55.66 30.50 -6.46
N ARG A 218 55.44 30.83 -5.17
CA ARG A 218 54.39 31.67 -4.59
C ARG A 218 54.40 33.15 -5.03
N SER A 219 53.21 33.76 -5.03
CA SER A 219 53.00 35.14 -4.55
C SER A 219 51.68 35.26 -3.78
N SER A 220 51.78 35.89 -2.62
CA SER A 220 50.77 36.10 -1.58
C SER A 220 49.97 37.40 -1.74
N ARG A 221 48.67 37.39 -1.37
CA ARG A 221 48.01 38.50 -0.65
C ARG A 221 46.67 38.07 -0.03
N SER A 222 46.38 38.67 1.11
CA SER A 222 45.40 38.30 2.15
C SER A 222 43.99 38.87 1.94
N SER A 223 42.97 38.13 2.39
CA SER A 223 41.73 38.69 2.96
C SER A 223 41.00 37.64 3.82
N SER A 224 40.67 38.01 5.06
CA SER A 224 39.94 37.23 6.08
C SER A 224 38.42 37.14 5.81
N PRO A 225 37.65 36.25 6.50
CA PRO A 225 36.57 35.46 5.89
C PRO A 225 35.14 35.83 6.31
N PRO A 226 34.09 35.24 5.68
CA PRO A 226 32.80 35.04 6.32
C PRO A 226 32.63 33.59 6.83
N THR A 227 32.27 33.49 8.12
CA THR A 227 31.47 32.45 8.80
C THR A 227 31.45 31.02 8.24
N GLN A 228 32.19 30.13 8.92
CA GLN A 228 32.20 28.68 8.76
C GLN A 228 30.84 28.05 9.11
N LYS A 229 30.27 27.28 8.16
CA LYS A 229 29.39 26.14 8.48
C LYS A 229 30.29 24.95 8.84
N ARG A 230 30.16 24.41 10.05
CA ARG A 230 30.85 23.18 10.47
C ARG A 230 30.26 21.98 9.72
N THR A 231 31.06 21.36 8.88
CA THR A 231 30.81 20.04 8.28
C THR A 231 31.09 18.95 9.31
N LEU A 232 30.21 17.94 9.39
CA LEU A 232 30.15 16.95 10.48
C LEU A 232 31.11 15.76 10.36
N PHE A 233 31.95 15.67 9.33
CA PHE A 233 32.92 14.58 9.21
C PHE A 233 34.24 15.12 8.67
N SER A 234 35.27 15.16 9.53
CA SER A 234 36.66 15.34 9.13
C SER A 234 37.47 14.26 9.81
N THR A 235 37.92 13.29 9.03
CA THR A 235 38.91 12.29 9.41
C THR A 235 40.30 12.92 9.24
N ASN A 236 41.01 13.13 10.35
CA ASN A 236 42.45 13.25 10.28
C ASN A 236 43.11 12.49 11.43
N THR A 237 44.02 11.60 11.05
CA THR A 237 44.87 10.81 11.92
C THR A 237 45.83 11.73 12.68
N GLY A 238 45.79 11.71 14.01
CA GLY A 238 46.85 12.26 14.85
C GLY A 238 46.40 13.21 15.95
N THR A 239 46.76 12.83 17.18
CA THR A 239 46.70 13.57 18.45
C THR A 239 45.33 13.64 19.16
N LYS A 240 45.30 12.97 20.32
CA LYS A 240 44.19 12.92 21.28
C LYS A 240 43.77 14.34 21.70
N SER A 241 42.61 14.77 21.22
CA SER A 241 41.85 15.88 21.80
C SER A 241 40.80 15.31 22.76
N LYS A 242 40.87 15.70 24.04
CA LYS A 242 39.85 15.41 25.05
C LYS A 242 38.57 16.16 24.70
N GLY A 243 37.48 15.43 24.42
CA GLY A 243 36.12 15.96 24.53
C GLY A 243 35.20 15.80 23.33
N THR A 244 35.19 14.65 22.64
CA THR A 244 34.02 14.03 21.99
C THR A 244 34.52 12.74 21.33
N SER A 245 34.41 11.62 22.04
CA SER A 245 34.71 10.28 21.50
C SER A 245 33.67 9.95 20.43
N GLY A 246 34.08 9.85 19.17
CA GLY A 246 33.19 9.54 18.03
C GLY A 246 32.82 8.06 17.96
N GLY A 247 32.26 7.51 19.03
CA GLY A 247 31.94 6.10 19.15
C GLY A 247 31.08 5.79 20.36
N TRP A 248 30.86 4.50 20.64
CA TRP A 248 29.97 4.02 21.69
C TRP A 248 30.05 4.81 23.01
N SER A 249 28.89 5.22 23.54
CA SER A 249 28.74 5.93 24.80
C SER A 249 27.75 5.23 25.73
N LYS A 250 28.03 5.34 27.03
CA LYS A 250 27.11 4.92 28.09
C LYS A 250 26.03 5.96 28.40
N ASP A 251 26.33 7.24 28.25
CA ASP A 251 25.42 8.33 28.61
C ASP A 251 24.80 8.98 27.36
N PRO A 252 23.54 9.44 27.44
CA PRO A 252 22.89 10.11 26.32
C PRO A 252 23.62 11.41 25.97
N PRO A 253 23.70 11.79 24.69
CA PRO A 253 24.28 13.05 24.29
C PRO A 253 23.47 14.23 24.87
N LYS A 254 24.18 15.32 25.22
CA LYS A 254 23.57 16.50 25.86
C LYS A 254 22.61 17.25 24.94
N LEU A 255 22.82 17.14 23.63
CA LEU A 255 22.04 17.72 22.55
C LEU A 255 21.72 16.61 21.53
N PRO A 256 20.63 16.73 20.77
CA PRO A 256 20.35 15.82 19.65
C PRO A 256 21.53 15.80 18.66
N LEU A 257 21.80 14.64 18.07
CA LEU A 257 22.88 14.48 17.10
C LEU A 257 22.45 14.92 15.69
N SER A 258 21.20 14.68 15.29
CA SER A 258 20.69 15.05 13.96
C SER A 258 20.36 16.52 13.85
N ALA A 259 19.83 17.13 14.92
CA ALA A 259 19.43 18.54 14.96
C ALA A 259 19.77 19.19 16.32
N PRO A 260 21.04 19.60 16.54
CA PRO A 260 21.51 20.13 17.83
C PRO A 260 20.76 21.38 18.31
N ASP A 261 20.29 22.22 17.38
CA ASP A 261 19.55 23.45 17.66
C ASP A 261 18.07 23.20 18.02
N ASN A 262 17.55 22.00 17.74
CA ASN A 262 16.16 21.63 18.02
C ASN A 262 15.98 21.23 19.50
N LYS A 263 15.70 22.24 20.34
CA LYS A 263 15.45 22.04 21.77
C LYS A 263 14.25 21.13 22.06
N GLY A 264 13.25 21.07 21.16
CA GLY A 264 12.08 20.22 21.30
C GLY A 264 12.41 18.73 21.21
N LEU A 265 13.40 18.38 20.38
CA LEU A 265 13.84 17.00 20.17
C LEU A 265 14.65 16.43 21.35
N LYS A 266 15.13 17.27 22.27
CA LYS A 266 16.01 16.84 23.38
C LYS A 266 15.40 15.76 24.27
N LYS A 267 14.09 15.87 24.58
CA LYS A 267 13.39 14.89 25.42
C LYS A 267 13.22 13.56 24.67
N ASP A 268 12.91 13.64 23.40
CA ASP A 268 12.70 12.48 22.53
C ASP A 268 14.04 11.76 22.26
N ALA A 269 15.11 12.49 21.91
CA ALA A 269 16.46 11.97 21.76
C ALA A 269 16.93 11.20 23.00
N ALA A 270 16.73 11.76 24.20
CA ALA A 270 17.05 11.07 25.45
C ALA A 270 16.20 9.82 25.69
N SER A 271 14.95 9.79 25.20
CA SER A 271 14.05 8.64 25.33
C SER A 271 14.41 7.54 24.33
N ILE A 272 14.66 7.90 23.08
CA ILE A 272 15.17 7.05 22.00
C ILE A 272 16.47 6.37 22.45
N PHE A 273 17.44 7.15 22.94
CA PHE A 273 18.73 6.63 23.40
C PHE A 273 18.59 5.61 24.53
N LYS A 274 17.72 5.90 25.50
CA LYS A 274 17.45 5.02 26.65
C LYS A 274 16.82 3.69 26.26
N ILE A 275 15.91 3.69 25.28
CA ILE A 275 15.26 2.47 24.76
C ILE A 275 16.26 1.68 23.93
N MET A 276 17.01 2.35 23.05
CA MET A 276 18.08 1.76 22.25
C MET A 276 19.10 1.03 23.13
N GLN A 277 19.64 1.67 24.17
CA GLN A 277 20.57 1.00 25.08
C GLN A 277 19.92 -0.15 25.86
N GLY A 278 18.63 -0.05 26.17
CA GLY A 278 17.87 -1.15 26.76
C GLY A 278 17.83 -2.36 25.83
N TYR A 279 17.61 -2.12 24.53
CA TYR A 279 17.61 -3.17 23.52
C TYR A 279 19.01 -3.75 23.32
N MET A 280 20.02 -2.90 23.16
CA MET A 280 21.44 -3.28 22.99
C MET A 280 22.02 -4.01 24.21
N GLY A 281 21.33 -4.03 25.35
CA GLY A 281 21.79 -4.68 26.57
C GLY A 281 22.81 -3.86 27.37
N ASP A 282 23.07 -2.63 26.97
CA ASP A 282 23.96 -1.70 27.67
C ASP A 282 23.28 -1.03 28.87
N ARG A 283 21.94 -1.12 28.93
CA ARG A 283 21.14 -0.65 30.05
C ARG A 283 20.20 -1.74 30.53
N LYS A 284 20.17 -1.96 31.85
CA LYS A 284 19.24 -2.91 32.47
C LYS A 284 17.79 -2.48 32.20
N SER A 285 16.99 -3.39 31.67
CA SER A 285 15.57 -3.22 31.42
C SER A 285 14.81 -4.48 31.83
N LYS A 286 13.60 -4.32 32.38
CA LYS A 286 12.68 -5.45 32.62
C LYS A 286 11.79 -5.75 31.40
N THR A 287 11.78 -4.84 30.43
CA THR A 287 10.97 -4.95 29.22
C THR A 287 11.61 -5.94 28.25
N PRO A 288 10.85 -6.88 27.65
CA PRO A 288 11.37 -7.79 26.63
C PRO A 288 11.96 -7.05 25.43
N PHE A 289 12.95 -7.66 24.76
CA PHE A 289 13.63 -7.04 23.61
C PHE A 289 12.68 -6.65 22.48
N ASP A 290 11.75 -7.53 22.09
CA ASP A 290 10.81 -7.24 21.01
C ASP A 290 9.90 -6.05 21.35
N GLN A 291 9.51 -5.91 22.63
CA GLN A 291 8.70 -4.78 23.09
C GLN A 291 9.52 -3.48 23.13
N LEU A 292 10.82 -3.54 23.45
CA LEU A 292 11.73 -2.39 23.34
C LEU A 292 11.91 -1.95 21.89
N ALA A 293 12.09 -2.88 20.96
CA ALA A 293 12.18 -2.58 19.53
C ALA A 293 10.87 -2.00 18.97
N LEU A 294 9.72 -2.53 19.40
CA LEU A 294 8.42 -1.95 19.04
C LEU A 294 8.31 -0.51 19.55
N SER A 295 8.56 -0.25 20.83
CA SER A 295 8.51 1.11 21.38
C SER A 295 9.51 2.06 20.73
N PHE A 296 10.68 1.56 20.31
CA PHE A 296 11.67 2.32 19.55
C PHE A 296 11.11 2.74 18.18
N CYS A 297 10.51 1.82 17.44
CA CYS A 297 9.90 2.11 16.14
C CYS A 297 8.67 3.01 16.26
N GLU A 298 7.82 2.80 17.26
CA GLU A 298 6.61 3.61 17.52
C GLU A 298 6.96 5.08 17.83
N LEU A 299 8.05 5.34 18.56
CA LEU A 299 8.53 6.71 18.79
C LEU A 299 8.94 7.43 17.51
N CYS A 300 9.45 6.68 16.53
CA CYS A 300 9.92 7.23 15.26
C CYS A 300 8.81 7.26 14.19
N PHE A 301 7.73 6.49 14.36
CA PHE A 301 6.71 6.32 13.34
C PHE A 301 5.96 7.63 13.04
N GLY A 302 5.98 8.05 11.78
CA GLY A 302 5.34 9.29 11.33
C GLY A 302 6.07 10.58 11.75
N ARG A 303 7.27 10.47 12.33
CA ARG A 303 8.06 11.59 12.89
C ARG A 303 9.48 11.61 12.31
N PRO A 304 9.70 12.24 11.15
CA PRO A 304 11.00 12.23 10.46
C PRO A 304 12.17 12.67 11.34
N GLU A 305 11.98 13.71 12.16
CA GLU A 305 13.02 14.22 13.05
C GLU A 305 13.47 13.19 14.11
N CYS A 306 12.55 12.31 14.54
CA CYS A 306 12.87 11.22 15.46
C CYS A 306 13.57 10.06 14.74
N VAL A 307 13.23 9.78 13.48
CA VAL A 307 13.90 8.77 12.65
C VAL A 307 15.37 9.17 12.44
N ASP A 308 15.61 10.41 12.02
CA ASP A 308 16.95 10.93 11.75
C ASP A 308 17.82 10.91 13.03
N GLU A 309 17.24 11.29 14.18
CA GLU A 309 17.93 11.20 15.47
C GLU A 309 18.21 9.75 15.88
N ALA A 310 17.25 8.84 15.72
CA ALA A 310 17.44 7.43 16.02
C ALA A 310 18.55 6.80 15.19
N VAL A 311 18.60 7.11 13.89
CA VAL A 311 19.67 6.69 12.98
C VAL A 311 21.02 7.27 13.42
N ALA A 312 21.09 8.58 13.72
CA ALA A 312 22.33 9.21 14.17
C ALA A 312 22.87 8.59 15.47
N LEU A 313 21.99 8.33 16.45
CA LEU A 313 22.35 7.69 17.71
C LEU A 313 22.80 6.24 17.51
N LEU A 314 22.15 5.49 16.61
CA LEU A 314 22.57 4.13 16.28
C LEU A 314 23.94 4.12 15.60
N MET A 315 24.17 4.95 14.58
CA MET A 315 25.48 5.09 13.92
C MET A 315 26.58 5.44 14.93
N HIS A 316 26.28 6.33 15.87
CA HIS A 316 27.19 6.69 16.96
C HIS A 316 27.50 5.48 17.87
N GLN A 317 26.49 4.72 18.29
CA GLN A 317 26.68 3.53 19.15
C GLN A 317 27.30 2.34 18.44
N LEU A 318 27.24 2.28 17.11
CA LEU A 318 27.85 1.22 16.30
C LEU A 318 29.31 1.51 15.96
N THR A 319 29.70 2.78 15.96
CA THR A 319 31.08 3.18 15.67
C THR A 319 32.00 2.82 16.85
N GLU A 320 33.09 2.10 16.54
CA GLU A 320 34.11 1.68 17.52
C GLU A 320 33.53 0.95 18.75
N ASN A 321 32.46 0.16 18.55
CA ASN A 321 31.83 -0.59 19.63
C ASN A 321 32.47 -1.97 19.80
N GLU A 322 33.31 -2.10 20.83
CA GLU A 322 34.02 -3.35 21.17
C GLU A 322 33.12 -4.40 21.84
N ARG A 323 31.88 -4.05 22.21
CA ARG A 323 30.95 -4.97 22.89
C ARG A 323 30.14 -5.72 21.84
N SER A 324 30.58 -6.93 21.48
CA SER A 324 29.98 -7.77 20.43
C SER A 324 28.45 -7.93 20.54
N ASP A 325 27.93 -8.24 21.72
CA ASP A 325 26.47 -8.36 21.95
C ASP A 325 25.71 -7.05 21.69
N SER A 326 26.29 -5.93 22.12
CA SER A 326 25.73 -4.59 21.91
C SER A 326 25.78 -4.20 20.44
N LEU A 327 26.94 -4.41 19.79
CA LEU A 327 27.16 -4.15 18.37
C LEU A 327 26.14 -4.94 17.50
N LYS A 328 26.01 -6.25 17.74
CA LYS A 328 25.05 -7.11 17.05
C LYS A 328 23.62 -6.60 17.18
N LYS A 329 23.20 -6.25 18.41
CA LYS A 329 21.85 -5.74 18.66
C LYS A 329 21.61 -4.33 18.13
N GLY A 330 22.64 -3.49 18.08
CA GLY A 330 22.55 -2.17 17.46
C GLY A 330 22.28 -2.29 15.96
N TRP A 331 22.99 -3.18 15.28
CA TRP A 331 22.79 -3.45 13.85
C TRP A 331 21.43 -4.12 13.58
N GLU A 332 21.02 -5.07 14.43
CA GLU A 332 19.68 -5.66 14.40
C GLU A 332 18.60 -4.59 14.54
N LEU A 333 18.74 -3.66 15.50
CA LEU A 333 17.78 -2.58 15.73
C LEU A 333 17.74 -1.56 14.58
N LEU A 334 18.89 -1.22 13.98
CA LEU A 334 18.95 -0.36 12.80
C LEU A 334 18.21 -1.00 11.63
N ALA A 335 18.46 -2.29 11.36
CA ALA A 335 17.74 -3.01 10.32
C ALA A 335 16.23 -3.02 10.60
N ILE A 336 15.80 -3.25 11.84
CA ILE A 336 14.38 -3.21 12.23
C ILE A 336 13.76 -1.83 11.99
N LEU A 337 14.43 -0.74 12.41
CA LEU A 337 13.95 0.62 12.19
C LEU A 337 13.70 0.90 10.70
N LEU A 338 14.67 0.55 9.85
CA LEU A 338 14.61 0.76 8.41
C LEU A 338 13.51 -0.04 7.69
N ALA A 339 12.92 -1.04 8.35
CA ALA A 339 11.77 -1.76 7.80
C ALA A 339 10.43 -1.03 7.99
N PHE A 340 10.35 -0.04 8.89
CA PHE A 340 9.12 0.70 9.18
C PHE A 340 9.23 2.19 8.85
N SER A 341 10.43 2.73 8.91
CA SER A 341 10.69 4.15 8.72
C SER A 341 11.94 4.35 7.87
N THR A 342 11.85 5.23 6.88
CA THR A 342 13.01 5.70 6.11
C THR A 342 13.40 7.09 6.60
N PRO A 343 14.70 7.35 6.84
CA PRO A 343 15.18 8.71 7.09
C PRO A 343 14.97 9.58 5.84
N ASP A 344 14.99 10.91 6.00
CA ASP A 344 14.74 11.81 4.87
C ASP A 344 15.79 11.60 3.76
N LYS A 345 15.44 11.93 2.51
CA LYS A 345 16.23 11.68 1.29
C LYS A 345 17.62 12.32 1.30
N GLN A 346 17.93 13.17 2.29
CA GLN A 346 19.22 13.85 2.46
C GLN A 346 20.17 13.15 3.44
N PHE A 347 19.82 11.98 3.98
CA PHE A 347 20.66 11.28 4.95
C PHE A 347 21.80 10.47 4.28
N GLU A 348 22.58 11.13 3.40
CA GLU A 348 23.81 10.56 2.80
C GLU A 348 24.78 9.92 3.81
N PRO A 349 24.96 10.45 5.04
CA PRO A 349 25.83 9.82 6.03
C PRO A 349 25.46 8.37 6.36
N LEU A 350 24.16 8.02 6.33
CA LEU A 350 23.72 6.64 6.58
C LEU A 350 24.11 5.73 5.40
N ASN A 351 23.95 6.19 4.16
CA ASN A 351 24.36 5.43 2.98
C ASN A 351 25.87 5.16 3.00
N GLU A 352 26.68 6.19 3.26
CA GLU A 352 28.14 6.02 3.36
C GLU A 352 28.51 5.07 4.50
N PHE A 353 27.86 5.22 5.67
CA PHE A 353 28.09 4.35 6.81
C PHE A 353 27.73 2.89 6.52
N ILE A 354 26.57 2.63 5.93
CA ILE A 354 26.14 1.28 5.55
C ILE A 354 27.10 0.69 4.53
N ASN A 355 27.43 1.44 3.47
CA ASN A 355 28.31 0.96 2.40
C ASN A 355 29.69 0.61 2.94
N ARG A 356 30.29 1.46 3.78
CA ARG A 356 31.58 1.18 4.43
C ARG A 356 31.54 -0.12 5.24
N ASN A 357 30.48 -0.30 6.03
CA ASN A 357 30.34 -1.47 6.90
C ASN A 357 29.83 -2.73 6.16
N SER A 358 29.52 -2.65 4.87
CA SER A 358 29.11 -3.81 4.06
C SER A 358 30.27 -4.71 3.65
N GLU A 359 31.50 -4.24 3.82
CA GLU A 359 32.70 -5.02 3.56
C GLU A 359 32.95 -6.06 4.67
N LYS A 360 33.32 -7.29 4.27
CA LYS A 360 33.63 -8.39 5.21
C LYS A 360 34.80 -8.09 6.16
N LEU A 361 35.60 -7.05 5.89
CA LEU A 361 36.70 -6.63 6.75
C LEU A 361 36.23 -6.15 8.13
N PHE A 362 34.99 -5.66 8.22
CA PHE A 362 34.39 -5.20 9.48
C PHE A 362 33.68 -6.31 10.26
N ASP A 363 33.68 -7.55 9.75
CA ASP A 363 33.14 -8.69 10.47
C ASP A 363 34.06 -9.09 11.63
N THR A 364 33.47 -9.42 12.77
CA THR A 364 34.16 -10.09 13.88
C THR A 364 33.73 -11.57 13.92
N PRO A 365 34.47 -12.46 14.61
CA PRO A 365 34.04 -13.85 14.79
C PRO A 365 32.63 -14.00 15.38
N GLU A 366 32.19 -13.03 16.18
CA GLU A 366 30.89 -13.00 16.85
C GLU A 366 29.80 -12.27 16.06
N VAL A 367 30.18 -11.31 15.20
CA VAL A 367 29.24 -10.39 14.53
C VAL A 367 29.58 -10.22 13.05
N ALA A 368 28.72 -10.73 12.18
CA ALA A 368 28.75 -10.47 10.75
C ALA A 368 28.15 -9.08 10.43
N VAL A 369 28.91 -8.02 10.71
CA VAL A 369 28.55 -6.62 10.46
C VAL A 369 28.15 -6.41 9.00
N SER A 370 28.90 -6.98 8.07
CA SER A 370 28.67 -6.92 6.63
C SER A 370 27.26 -7.38 6.26
N HIS A 371 26.81 -8.49 6.84
CA HIS A 371 25.48 -9.04 6.61
C HIS A 371 24.38 -8.09 7.06
N PHE A 372 24.48 -7.53 8.27
CA PHE A 372 23.49 -6.56 8.75
C PHE A 372 23.49 -5.29 7.92
N ALA A 373 24.66 -4.77 7.55
CA ALA A 373 24.79 -3.59 6.71
C ALA A 373 24.13 -3.81 5.34
N LEU A 374 24.37 -4.96 4.69
CA LEU A 374 23.70 -5.33 3.43
C LEU A 374 22.17 -5.37 3.59
N GLN A 375 21.65 -5.91 4.69
CA GLN A 375 20.20 -5.88 4.96
C GLN A 375 19.67 -4.46 5.18
N CYS A 376 20.44 -3.59 5.84
CA CYS A 376 20.09 -2.18 5.99
C CYS A 376 20.05 -1.47 4.63
N ALA A 377 21.04 -1.70 3.76
CA ALA A 377 21.08 -1.15 2.40
C ALA A 377 19.84 -1.57 1.59
N LYS A 378 19.51 -2.87 1.63
CA LYS A 378 18.32 -3.43 0.96
C LYS A 378 17.04 -2.75 1.44
N ARG A 379 16.88 -2.54 2.75
CA ARG A 379 15.68 -1.89 3.34
C ARG A 379 15.60 -0.40 3.05
N LEU A 380 16.74 0.30 3.08
CA LEU A 380 16.81 1.74 2.81
C LEU A 380 16.40 2.09 1.37
N ASN A 381 16.72 1.22 0.41
CA ASN A 381 16.36 1.40 -1.00
C ASN A 381 14.89 1.07 -1.31
N ARG A 382 14.13 0.47 -0.39
CA ARG A 382 12.72 0.13 -0.63
C ARG A 382 11.82 1.35 -0.43
N LYS A 383 10.99 1.65 -1.44
CA LYS A 383 9.85 2.57 -1.28
C LYS A 383 8.76 1.88 -0.46
N LEU A 384 8.87 1.94 0.86
CA LEU A 384 7.92 1.28 1.75
C LEU A 384 6.62 2.09 1.88
N PRO A 385 5.45 1.45 1.81
CA PRO A 385 4.23 2.06 2.35
C PRO A 385 4.42 2.30 3.85
N ARG A 386 3.88 3.40 4.38
CA ARG A 386 3.97 3.71 5.81
C ARG A 386 3.13 2.72 6.62
N VAL A 387 3.74 1.62 7.05
CA VAL A 387 3.10 0.60 7.87
C VAL A 387 3.40 0.87 9.34
N LYS A 388 2.34 0.97 10.15
CA LYS A 388 2.49 1.13 11.60
C LYS A 388 3.21 -0.08 12.20
N PRO A 389 4.27 0.12 13.01
CA PRO A 389 4.93 -0.97 13.72
C PRO A 389 3.95 -1.76 14.59
N THR A 390 4.10 -3.08 14.58
CA THR A 390 3.39 -4.00 15.49
C THR A 390 4.38 -4.99 16.08
N LEU A 391 4.04 -5.63 17.19
CA LEU A 391 4.93 -6.63 17.81
C LEU A 391 5.25 -7.77 16.85
N ALA A 392 4.23 -8.29 16.16
CA ALA A 392 4.40 -9.33 15.15
C ALA A 392 5.29 -8.86 13.99
N GLY A 393 5.08 -7.64 13.49
CA GLY A 393 5.90 -7.07 12.42
C GLY A 393 7.37 -6.91 12.83
N VAL A 394 7.65 -6.49 14.07
CA VAL A 394 9.03 -6.38 14.58
C VAL A 394 9.70 -7.75 14.66
N GLN A 395 8.97 -8.76 15.15
CA GLN A 395 9.47 -10.13 15.24
C GLN A 395 9.76 -10.72 13.85
N GLU A 396 8.83 -10.55 12.91
CA GLU A 396 8.97 -10.97 11.51
C GLU A 396 10.19 -10.27 10.86
N THR A 397 10.28 -8.96 11.00
CA THR A 397 11.39 -8.14 10.48
C THR A 397 12.75 -8.57 11.02
N ARG A 398 12.81 -8.97 12.29
CA ARG A 398 14.03 -9.48 12.92
C ARG A 398 14.44 -10.83 12.33
N VAL A 399 13.50 -11.75 12.17
CA VAL A 399 13.74 -13.04 11.50
C VAL A 399 14.22 -12.84 10.06
N HIS A 400 13.63 -11.86 9.36
CA HIS A 400 13.94 -11.54 7.96
C HIS A 400 15.33 -10.94 7.72
N ILE A 401 16.07 -10.60 8.78
CA ILE A 401 17.50 -10.24 8.64
C ILE A 401 18.29 -11.46 8.17
N PHE A 402 17.94 -12.66 8.64
CA PHE A 402 18.66 -13.90 8.34
C PHE A 402 17.88 -14.85 7.44
N ASN A 403 16.56 -14.70 7.39
CA ASN A 403 15.66 -15.50 6.55
C ASN A 403 14.85 -14.56 5.66
N PRO A 404 15.45 -14.04 4.58
CA PRO A 404 14.77 -13.09 3.71
C PRO A 404 13.41 -13.63 3.21
N PRO A 405 12.36 -12.80 3.20
CA PRO A 405 11.02 -13.22 2.82
C PRO A 405 10.89 -13.36 1.30
N GLN A 406 9.90 -14.14 0.87
CA GLN A 406 9.43 -14.17 -0.51
C GLN A 406 8.51 -12.97 -0.82
N PHE A 407 7.75 -12.52 0.19
CA PHE A 407 6.84 -11.38 0.07
C PHE A 407 7.56 -10.07 0.40
N GLY A 408 7.40 -9.06 -0.45
CA GLY A 408 8.02 -7.74 -0.26
C GLY A 408 9.50 -7.65 -0.64
N ALA A 409 10.09 -8.73 -1.16
CA ALA A 409 11.39 -8.69 -1.82
C ALA A 409 11.25 -8.22 -3.27
N SER A 410 12.28 -7.55 -3.78
CA SER A 410 12.40 -7.22 -5.21
C SER A 410 12.58 -8.48 -6.06
N LEU A 411 12.27 -8.39 -7.35
CA LEU A 411 12.45 -9.50 -8.27
C LEU A 411 13.93 -9.92 -8.35
N GLU A 412 14.84 -8.96 -8.32
CA GLU A 412 16.29 -9.18 -8.32
C GLU A 412 16.73 -9.97 -7.07
N GLU A 413 16.25 -9.58 -5.89
CA GLU A 413 16.51 -10.32 -4.64
C GLU A 413 15.93 -11.74 -4.71
N LEU A 414 14.71 -11.93 -5.21
CA LEU A 414 14.09 -13.26 -5.33
C LEU A 414 14.93 -14.18 -6.20
N MET A 415 15.41 -13.67 -7.34
CA MET A 415 16.27 -14.42 -8.26
C MET A 415 17.64 -14.72 -7.65
N GLU A 416 18.23 -13.80 -6.89
CA GLU A 416 19.48 -14.01 -6.14
C GLU A 416 19.31 -15.13 -5.09
N MET A 417 18.25 -15.04 -4.28
CA MET A 417 18.00 -15.97 -3.17
C MET A 417 17.67 -17.38 -3.65
N GLN A 418 16.95 -17.52 -4.77
CA GLN A 418 16.57 -18.83 -5.27
C GLN A 418 17.72 -19.58 -5.94
N LEU A 419 18.80 -18.88 -6.34
CA LEU A 419 19.89 -19.45 -7.13
C LEU A 419 20.52 -20.69 -6.46
N GLU A 420 20.60 -20.70 -5.12
CA GLU A 420 21.14 -21.83 -4.36
C GLU A 420 20.26 -23.09 -4.48
N ARG A 421 18.92 -22.93 -4.48
CA ARG A 421 17.96 -24.06 -4.49
C ARG A 421 17.51 -24.44 -5.90
N TYR A 422 17.38 -23.44 -6.78
CA TYR A 422 16.80 -23.54 -8.10
C TYR A 422 17.64 -22.77 -9.14
N PRO A 423 18.91 -23.18 -9.38
CA PRO A 423 19.87 -22.41 -10.19
C PRO A 423 19.48 -22.23 -11.65
N LYS A 424 18.56 -23.06 -12.16
CA LYS A 424 18.10 -23.03 -13.56
C LYS A 424 16.77 -22.32 -13.75
N LEU A 425 16.06 -22.02 -12.66
CA LEU A 425 14.73 -21.45 -12.69
C LEU A 425 14.83 -19.97 -13.08
N GLN A 426 14.21 -19.60 -14.21
CA GLN A 426 14.27 -18.23 -14.73
C GLN A 426 13.15 -17.34 -14.19
N LEU A 427 12.08 -17.96 -13.67
CA LEU A 427 10.99 -17.27 -13.00
C LEU A 427 11.20 -17.30 -11.48
N PRO A 428 10.65 -16.33 -10.72
CA PRO A 428 10.60 -16.43 -9.27
C PRO A 428 9.88 -17.70 -8.83
N TRP A 429 10.50 -18.48 -7.95
CA TRP A 429 9.93 -19.70 -7.37
C TRP A 429 8.56 -19.45 -6.75
N ILE A 430 8.41 -18.32 -6.07
CA ILE A 430 7.14 -17.93 -5.42
C ILE A 430 6.00 -17.76 -6.43
N GLU A 431 6.26 -17.18 -7.61
CA GLU A 431 5.26 -17.00 -8.66
C GLU A 431 4.80 -18.36 -9.20
N THR A 432 5.76 -19.18 -9.64
CA THR A 432 5.48 -20.50 -10.22
C THR A 432 4.73 -21.39 -9.22
N THR A 433 5.13 -21.34 -7.95
CA THR A 433 4.49 -22.06 -6.85
C THR A 433 3.06 -21.59 -6.60
N LEU A 434 2.81 -20.28 -6.53
CA LEU A 434 1.45 -19.75 -6.30
C LEU A 434 0.50 -20.09 -7.45
N ILE A 435 0.99 -20.06 -8.70
CA ILE A 435 0.22 -20.49 -9.87
C ILE A 435 -0.07 -21.99 -9.82
N GLN A 436 0.92 -22.81 -9.45
CA GLN A 436 0.70 -24.25 -9.29
C GLN A 436 -0.33 -24.55 -8.20
N LEU A 437 -0.24 -23.89 -7.03
CA LEU A 437 -1.19 -24.04 -5.94
C LEU A 437 -2.61 -23.65 -6.36
N LEU A 438 -2.75 -22.57 -7.16
CA LEU A 438 -4.03 -22.16 -7.72
C LEU A 438 -4.64 -23.25 -8.60
N TYR A 439 -3.85 -23.88 -9.47
CA TYR A 439 -4.33 -24.98 -10.31
C TYR A 439 -4.63 -26.25 -9.53
N SER A 440 -3.79 -26.62 -8.57
CA SER A 440 -4.01 -27.77 -7.69
C SER A 440 -5.27 -27.61 -6.84
N ALA A 441 -5.62 -26.39 -6.45
CA ALA A 441 -6.85 -26.05 -5.74
C ALA A 441 -8.09 -25.92 -6.67
N SER A 442 -8.01 -26.42 -7.91
CA SER A 442 -9.09 -26.36 -8.91
C SER A 442 -9.48 -24.95 -9.36
N GLY A 443 -8.54 -24.00 -9.41
CA GLY A 443 -8.81 -22.59 -9.77
C GLY A 443 -9.53 -22.37 -11.11
N ARG A 444 -9.38 -23.29 -12.09
CA ARG A 444 -10.15 -23.27 -13.36
C ARG A 444 -11.66 -23.55 -13.20
N ARG A 445 -12.09 -24.04 -12.04
CA ARG A 445 -13.49 -24.35 -11.74
C ARG A 445 -14.06 -23.50 -10.60
N THR A 446 -13.23 -22.68 -9.96
CA THR A 446 -13.62 -21.85 -8.82
C THR A 446 -14.34 -20.59 -9.29
N GLU A 447 -15.60 -20.45 -8.90
CA GLU A 447 -16.39 -19.25 -9.20
C GLU A 447 -15.77 -17.99 -8.57
N GLY A 448 -15.64 -16.92 -9.35
CA GLY A 448 -15.09 -15.66 -8.89
C GLY A 448 -13.61 -15.71 -8.52
N ILE A 449 -12.81 -16.59 -9.14
CA ILE A 449 -11.35 -16.63 -8.94
C ILE A 449 -10.72 -15.24 -9.12
N PHE A 450 -9.78 -14.86 -8.25
CA PHE A 450 -9.25 -13.49 -8.07
C PHE A 450 -10.24 -12.40 -7.61
N ARG A 451 -11.55 -12.54 -7.80
CA ARG A 451 -12.55 -11.58 -7.31
C ARG A 451 -12.91 -11.81 -5.84
N VAL A 452 -13.18 -13.06 -5.47
CA VAL A 452 -13.52 -13.45 -4.10
C VAL A 452 -12.26 -13.55 -3.25
N ALA A 453 -12.34 -13.08 -2.00
CA ALA A 453 -11.25 -13.14 -1.04
C ALA A 453 -11.16 -14.54 -0.40
N GLY A 454 -9.95 -15.04 -0.23
CA GLY A 454 -9.70 -16.25 0.55
C GLY A 454 -9.79 -16.01 2.04
N ASP A 455 -9.84 -17.09 2.81
CA ASP A 455 -9.84 -17.04 4.28
C ASP A 455 -8.59 -16.32 4.83
N PRO A 456 -8.73 -15.28 5.69
CA PRO A 456 -7.59 -14.50 6.20
C PRO A 456 -6.57 -15.32 7.00
N ASP A 457 -7.02 -16.31 7.78
CA ASP A 457 -6.14 -17.11 8.61
C ASP A 457 -5.33 -18.09 7.76
N GLN A 458 -5.97 -18.68 6.73
CA GLN A 458 -5.28 -19.48 5.72
C GLN A 458 -4.31 -18.64 4.89
N LEU A 459 -4.66 -17.42 4.49
CA LEU A 459 -3.75 -16.49 3.80
C LEU A 459 -2.50 -16.23 4.65
N SER A 460 -2.68 -15.87 5.92
CA SER A 460 -1.58 -15.59 6.86
C SER A 460 -0.67 -16.82 7.05
N THR A 461 -1.27 -17.98 7.33
CA THR A 461 -0.53 -19.23 7.58
C THR A 461 0.21 -19.71 6.33
N THR A 462 -0.44 -19.66 5.16
CA THR A 462 0.13 -20.09 3.88
C THR A 462 1.27 -19.17 3.47
N ARG A 463 1.12 -17.84 3.63
CA ARG A 463 2.20 -16.87 3.43
C ARG A 463 3.40 -17.17 4.31
N ALA A 464 3.19 -17.35 5.61
CA ALA A 464 4.29 -17.60 6.55
C ALA A 464 5.11 -18.85 6.19
N ARG A 465 4.46 -19.90 5.65
CA ARG A 465 5.14 -21.10 5.13
C ARG A 465 5.93 -20.80 3.86
N LEU A 466 5.35 -20.07 2.91
CA LEU A 466 6.01 -19.70 1.65
C LEU A 466 7.25 -18.81 1.90
N ASP A 467 7.17 -17.84 2.82
CA ASP A 467 8.30 -17.00 3.23
C ASP A 467 9.48 -17.85 3.77
N GLN A 468 9.20 -19.03 4.32
CA GLN A 468 10.19 -19.98 4.82
C GLN A 468 10.58 -21.07 3.81
N TRP A 469 10.21 -20.93 2.53
CA TRP A 469 10.43 -21.94 1.49
C TRP A 469 9.73 -23.29 1.73
N VAL A 470 8.67 -23.29 2.56
CA VAL A 470 7.90 -24.49 2.86
C VAL A 470 6.67 -24.52 1.98
N LEU A 471 6.57 -25.51 1.09
CA LEU A 471 5.40 -25.68 0.23
C LEU A 471 4.15 -26.00 1.09
N PRO A 472 3.09 -25.18 1.04
CA PRO A 472 1.85 -25.45 1.75
C PRO A 472 0.91 -26.33 0.91
N VAL A 473 -0.03 -27.00 1.59
CA VAL A 473 -1.18 -27.63 0.92
C VAL A 473 -2.32 -26.63 0.97
N VAL A 474 -2.80 -26.22 -0.20
CA VAL A 474 -3.87 -25.23 -0.35
C VAL A 474 -5.03 -25.90 -1.08
N ASN A 475 -6.18 -26.00 -0.41
CA ASN A 475 -7.39 -26.58 -0.98
C ASN A 475 -8.35 -25.51 -1.52
N ASP A 476 -8.26 -24.27 -1.02
CA ASP A 476 -9.06 -23.14 -1.46
C ASP A 476 -8.26 -22.29 -2.47
N ALA A 477 -8.72 -22.27 -3.73
CA ALA A 477 -8.09 -21.49 -4.78
C ALA A 477 -8.12 -19.98 -4.51
N HIS A 478 -9.06 -19.47 -3.71
CA HIS A 478 -9.10 -18.05 -3.34
C HIS A 478 -7.92 -17.65 -2.45
N VAL A 479 -7.37 -18.58 -1.66
CA VAL A 479 -6.15 -18.36 -0.88
C VAL A 479 -4.95 -18.21 -1.82
N ALA A 480 -4.75 -19.15 -2.75
CA ALA A 480 -3.64 -19.07 -3.71
C ALA A 480 -3.75 -17.82 -4.61
N ALA A 481 -4.94 -17.51 -5.13
CA ALA A 481 -5.20 -16.31 -5.91
C ALA A 481 -5.01 -15.02 -5.10
N GLY A 482 -5.43 -15.00 -3.84
CA GLY A 482 -5.23 -13.88 -2.92
C GLY A 482 -3.75 -13.62 -2.64
N LEU A 483 -2.97 -14.68 -2.45
CA LEU A 483 -1.52 -14.59 -2.25
C LEU A 483 -0.76 -14.14 -3.50
N LEU A 484 -1.15 -14.60 -4.69
CA LEU A 484 -0.54 -14.12 -5.94
C LEU A 484 -0.74 -12.61 -6.11
N LYS A 485 -1.97 -12.11 -5.88
CA LYS A 485 -2.26 -10.67 -5.86
C LYS A 485 -1.44 -9.94 -4.80
N LEU A 486 -1.39 -10.49 -3.58
CA LEU A 486 -0.66 -9.88 -2.48
C LEU A 486 0.84 -9.78 -2.79
N TRP A 487 1.45 -10.84 -3.33
CA TRP A 487 2.85 -10.88 -3.71
C TRP A 487 3.17 -9.80 -4.74
N LEU A 488 2.42 -9.77 -5.86
CA LEU A 488 2.58 -8.75 -6.91
C LEU A 488 2.44 -7.33 -6.35
N ARG A 489 1.41 -7.08 -5.52
CA ARG A 489 1.15 -5.76 -4.94
C ARG A 489 2.26 -5.31 -3.98
N GLN A 490 2.90 -6.25 -3.28
CA GLN A 490 3.94 -5.98 -2.30
C GLN A 490 5.34 -5.85 -2.90
N LEU A 491 5.52 -6.07 -4.21
CA LEU A 491 6.79 -5.77 -4.87
C LEU A 491 7.20 -4.31 -4.57
N PRO A 492 8.49 -4.06 -4.21
CA PRO A 492 8.97 -2.71 -3.93
C PRO A 492 8.68 -1.75 -5.10
N ASP A 493 9.05 -2.17 -6.30
CA ASP A 493 8.64 -1.55 -7.55
C ASP A 493 7.52 -2.38 -8.20
N PRO A 494 6.45 -1.73 -8.72
CA PRO A 494 5.37 -2.44 -9.39
C PRO A 494 5.89 -3.18 -10.64
N LEU A 495 5.22 -4.27 -10.99
CA LEU A 495 5.60 -5.11 -12.14
C LEU A 495 5.65 -4.33 -13.46
N ILE A 496 4.81 -3.30 -13.60
CA ILE A 496 4.97 -2.23 -14.59
C ILE A 496 5.63 -1.04 -13.89
N PRO A 497 6.93 -0.78 -14.10
CA PRO A 497 7.64 0.28 -13.40
C PRO A 497 7.10 1.68 -13.71
N ASN A 498 7.24 2.59 -12.77
CA ASN A 498 6.75 3.98 -12.89
C ASN A 498 7.35 4.73 -14.09
N SER A 499 8.54 4.34 -14.55
CA SER A 499 9.19 4.90 -15.73
C SER A 499 8.40 4.68 -17.03
N ILE A 500 7.60 3.61 -17.11
CA ILE A 500 6.76 3.31 -18.29
C ILE A 500 5.26 3.46 -18.01
N TYR A 501 4.86 3.65 -16.76
CA TYR A 501 3.45 3.72 -16.33
C TYR A 501 2.62 4.70 -17.17
N ALA A 502 3.08 5.95 -17.33
CA ALA A 502 2.33 6.95 -18.11
C ALA A 502 2.11 6.53 -19.57
N ARG A 503 3.10 5.87 -20.18
CA ARG A 503 3.00 5.34 -21.56
C ARG A 503 2.09 4.12 -21.61
N ALA A 504 2.11 3.27 -20.59
CA ALA A 504 1.22 2.13 -20.48
C ALA A 504 -0.25 2.60 -20.45
N LEU A 505 -0.56 3.68 -19.73
CA LEU A 505 -1.92 4.24 -19.73
C LEU A 505 -2.35 4.76 -21.10
N GLN A 506 -1.44 5.39 -21.85
CA GLN A 506 -1.72 5.86 -23.22
C GLN A 506 -1.89 4.70 -24.20
N ALA A 507 -1.22 3.58 -23.95
CA ALA A 507 -1.32 2.36 -24.74
C ALA A 507 -2.51 1.47 -24.35
N SER A 508 -3.43 1.92 -23.48
CA SER A 508 -4.52 1.09 -22.97
C SER A 508 -5.42 0.50 -24.05
N GLU A 509 -5.51 1.17 -25.20
CA GLU A 509 -6.31 0.77 -26.37
C GLU A 509 -5.43 0.54 -27.62
N ASN A 510 -4.10 0.51 -27.47
CA ASN A 510 -3.15 0.32 -28.56
C ASN A 510 -2.33 -0.96 -28.33
N PRO A 511 -2.74 -2.11 -28.93
CA PRO A 511 -2.06 -3.39 -28.74
C PRO A 511 -0.59 -3.36 -29.13
N GLN A 512 -0.24 -2.72 -30.25
CA GLN A 512 1.13 -2.69 -30.76
C GLN A 512 2.06 -1.96 -29.80
N GLU A 513 1.65 -0.80 -29.30
CA GLU A 513 2.44 -0.06 -28.32
C GLU A 513 2.48 -0.79 -26.97
N ALA A 514 1.38 -1.41 -26.54
CA ALA A 514 1.35 -2.18 -25.29
C ALA A 514 2.35 -3.34 -25.30
N VAL A 515 2.38 -4.12 -26.38
CA VAL A 515 3.37 -5.20 -26.58
C VAL A 515 4.80 -4.62 -26.61
N ARG A 516 5.02 -3.52 -27.33
CA ARG A 516 6.33 -2.87 -27.42
C ARG A 516 6.83 -2.37 -26.05
N LEU A 517 5.93 -1.93 -25.16
CA LEU A 517 6.29 -1.51 -23.80
C LEU A 517 6.72 -2.69 -22.92
N VAL A 518 6.09 -3.86 -23.07
CA VAL A 518 6.50 -5.08 -22.37
C VAL A 518 7.93 -5.50 -22.77
N GLU A 519 8.29 -5.31 -24.04
CA GLU A 519 9.65 -5.56 -24.55
C GLU A 519 10.72 -4.61 -23.98
N LEU A 520 10.33 -3.47 -23.40
CA LEU A 520 11.26 -2.55 -22.74
C LEU A 520 11.50 -2.88 -21.25
N LEU A 521 10.75 -3.83 -20.68
CA LEU A 521 10.94 -4.25 -19.30
C LEU A 521 12.29 -4.95 -19.12
N SER A 522 12.79 -4.95 -17.88
CA SER A 522 13.94 -5.79 -17.56
C SER A 522 13.58 -7.27 -17.78
N PRO A 523 14.55 -8.15 -18.08
CA PRO A 523 14.28 -9.54 -18.41
C PRO A 523 13.39 -10.25 -17.38
N THR A 524 13.66 -10.04 -16.08
CA THR A 524 12.87 -10.63 -14.99
C THR A 524 11.45 -10.09 -14.95
N HIS A 525 11.25 -8.76 -15.05
CA HIS A 525 9.90 -8.17 -15.08
C HIS A 525 9.09 -8.65 -16.28
N LYS A 526 9.73 -8.76 -17.46
CA LYS A 526 9.11 -9.30 -18.67
C LYS A 526 8.65 -10.74 -18.48
N LEU A 527 9.50 -11.61 -17.94
CA LEU A 527 9.17 -13.03 -17.74
C LEU A 527 8.03 -13.22 -16.74
N VAL A 528 8.07 -12.52 -15.60
CA VAL A 528 7.00 -12.53 -14.58
C VAL A 528 5.69 -12.03 -15.19
N LEU A 529 5.71 -10.89 -15.90
CA LEU A 529 4.51 -10.39 -16.57
C LEU A 529 3.99 -11.37 -17.61
N ALA A 530 4.84 -11.94 -18.46
CA ALA A 530 4.44 -12.91 -19.47
C ALA A 530 3.79 -14.14 -18.83
N ARG A 531 4.34 -14.64 -17.71
CA ARG A 531 3.80 -15.79 -16.99
C ARG A 531 2.44 -15.48 -16.36
N LEU A 532 2.30 -14.29 -15.78
CA LEU A 532 1.03 -13.79 -15.29
C LEU A 532 -0.02 -13.67 -16.41
N ILE A 533 0.33 -13.08 -17.55
CA ILE A 533 -0.59 -12.94 -18.68
C ILE A 533 -1.00 -14.32 -19.21
N ALA A 534 -0.09 -15.30 -19.27
CA ALA A 534 -0.42 -16.67 -19.68
C ALA A 534 -1.47 -17.32 -18.76
N LEU A 535 -1.35 -17.12 -17.45
CA LEU A 535 -2.36 -17.55 -16.47
C LEU A 535 -3.72 -16.88 -16.74
N LEU A 536 -3.74 -15.57 -16.95
CA LEU A 536 -4.98 -14.83 -17.18
C LEU A 536 -5.63 -15.23 -18.50
N GLN A 537 -4.84 -15.47 -19.55
CA GLN A 537 -5.31 -16.01 -20.83
C GLN A 537 -5.96 -17.38 -20.63
N ASP A 538 -5.30 -18.31 -19.93
CA ASP A 538 -5.86 -19.62 -19.61
C ASP A 538 -7.18 -19.53 -18.83
N LEU A 539 -7.28 -18.63 -17.85
CA LEU A 539 -8.50 -18.43 -17.06
C LEU A 539 -9.63 -17.74 -17.83
N SER A 540 -9.29 -17.03 -18.90
CA SER A 540 -10.25 -16.31 -19.76
C SER A 540 -10.82 -17.15 -20.90
N ARG A 541 -10.35 -18.39 -21.09
CA ARG A 541 -10.89 -19.32 -22.09
C ARG A 541 -12.37 -19.62 -21.83
N ASP A 542 -13.20 -19.68 -22.86
CA ASP A 542 -14.66 -19.83 -22.73
C ASP A 542 -15.06 -21.05 -21.88
N GLU A 543 -14.36 -22.17 -22.05
CA GLU A 543 -14.55 -23.40 -21.28
C GLU A 543 -14.16 -23.29 -19.79
N VAL A 544 -13.37 -22.29 -19.42
CA VAL A 544 -13.03 -21.96 -18.02
C VAL A 544 -14.01 -20.92 -17.48
N VAL A 545 -14.32 -19.89 -18.26
CA VAL A 545 -15.23 -18.79 -17.91
C VAL A 545 -16.63 -19.30 -17.57
N VAL A 546 -17.12 -20.35 -18.24
CA VAL A 546 -18.40 -20.99 -17.91
C VAL A 546 -18.47 -21.44 -16.45
N HIS A 547 -17.33 -21.82 -15.84
CA HIS A 547 -17.24 -22.20 -14.44
C HIS A 547 -16.85 -21.02 -13.54
N THR A 548 -15.78 -20.29 -13.89
CA THR A 548 -15.22 -19.23 -13.03
C THR A 548 -16.06 -17.95 -13.03
N LYS A 549 -16.84 -17.70 -14.08
CA LYS A 549 -17.55 -16.43 -14.32
C LYS A 549 -16.63 -15.20 -14.44
N MET A 550 -15.35 -15.43 -14.71
CA MET A 550 -14.31 -14.40 -14.77
C MET A 550 -13.82 -14.24 -16.20
N ASP A 551 -14.49 -13.39 -16.98
CA ASP A 551 -14.04 -13.01 -18.32
C ASP A 551 -12.78 -12.12 -18.28
N VAL A 552 -12.24 -11.79 -19.47
CA VAL A 552 -11.07 -10.92 -19.63
C VAL A 552 -11.24 -9.58 -18.91
N SER A 553 -12.42 -8.97 -18.97
CA SER A 553 -12.66 -7.64 -18.37
C SER A 553 -12.68 -7.74 -16.84
N ASN A 554 -13.29 -8.78 -16.29
CA ASN A 554 -13.33 -9.05 -14.85
C ASN A 554 -11.93 -9.37 -14.30
N LEU A 555 -11.14 -10.18 -15.03
CA LEU A 555 -9.76 -10.49 -14.66
C LEU A 555 -8.88 -9.23 -14.70
N ALA A 556 -8.97 -8.43 -15.75
CA ALA A 556 -8.22 -7.17 -15.85
C ALA A 556 -8.56 -6.21 -14.71
N MET A 557 -9.85 -6.08 -14.36
CA MET A 557 -10.32 -5.22 -13.27
C MET A 557 -9.69 -5.59 -11.92
N VAL A 558 -9.63 -6.88 -11.58
CA VAL A 558 -9.12 -7.31 -10.27
C VAL A 558 -7.59 -7.43 -10.21
N MET A 559 -6.92 -7.55 -11.37
CA MET A 559 -5.48 -7.76 -11.44
C MET A 559 -4.69 -6.47 -11.71
N ALA A 560 -5.22 -5.52 -12.46
CA ALA A 560 -4.51 -4.29 -12.83
C ALA A 560 -3.95 -3.52 -11.62
N PRO A 561 -4.67 -3.35 -10.49
CA PRO A 561 -4.15 -2.66 -9.30
C PRO A 561 -2.98 -3.37 -8.59
N ASN A 562 -2.67 -4.61 -8.95
CA ASN A 562 -1.54 -5.36 -8.40
C ASN A 562 -0.35 -5.36 -9.37
N VAL A 563 -0.53 -4.90 -10.61
CA VAL A 563 0.48 -4.88 -11.67
C VAL A 563 0.98 -3.46 -11.93
N LEU A 564 0.08 -2.48 -11.86
CA LEU A 564 0.36 -1.05 -11.99
C LEU A 564 0.09 -0.34 -10.65
N ARG A 565 0.74 0.81 -10.43
CA ARG A 565 0.58 1.61 -9.21
C ARG A 565 0.58 3.11 -9.55
N CYS A 566 -0.57 3.77 -9.40
CA CYS A 566 -0.66 5.23 -9.47
C CYS A 566 0.06 5.89 -8.27
N GLU A 567 1.05 6.76 -8.54
CA GLU A 567 1.75 7.56 -7.50
C GLU A 567 1.01 8.88 -7.16
N SER A 568 -0.09 9.20 -7.85
CA SER A 568 -0.86 10.42 -7.57
C SER A 568 -1.77 10.22 -6.35
N GLU A 569 -1.84 11.24 -5.50
CA GLU A 569 -2.77 11.31 -4.36
C GLU A 569 -4.10 12.02 -4.73
N ASP A 570 -4.25 12.58 -5.94
CA ASP A 570 -5.51 13.21 -6.38
C ASP A 570 -6.54 12.13 -6.74
N PRO A 571 -7.68 12.05 -6.03
CA PRO A 571 -8.72 11.04 -6.30
C PRO A 571 -9.22 11.05 -7.74
N ARG A 572 -9.24 12.22 -8.41
CA ARG A 572 -9.68 12.33 -9.81
C ARG A 572 -8.70 11.64 -10.76
N VAL A 573 -7.40 11.85 -10.54
CA VAL A 573 -6.33 11.23 -11.33
C VAL A 573 -6.31 9.73 -11.10
N ILE A 574 -6.45 9.29 -9.84
CA ILE A 574 -6.52 7.87 -9.49
C ILE A 574 -7.71 7.21 -10.22
N PHE A 575 -8.89 7.82 -10.19
CA PHE A 575 -10.08 7.28 -10.81
C PHE A 575 -9.96 7.19 -12.34
N GLU A 576 -9.47 8.24 -13.00
CA GLU A 576 -9.24 8.24 -14.45
C GLU A 576 -8.20 7.17 -14.85
N ASN A 577 -7.09 7.10 -14.11
CA ASN A 577 -6.03 6.16 -14.37
C ASN A 577 -6.49 4.71 -14.19
N THR A 578 -7.32 4.43 -13.18
CA THR A 578 -7.84 3.08 -12.93
C THR A 578 -8.49 2.49 -14.19
N ARG A 579 -9.27 3.28 -14.94
CA ARG A 579 -9.87 2.82 -16.20
C ARG A 579 -8.82 2.45 -17.26
N ARG A 580 -7.76 3.25 -17.39
CA ARG A 580 -6.67 3.01 -18.35
C ARG A 580 -5.77 1.85 -17.93
N GLU A 581 -5.50 1.68 -16.63
CA GLU A 581 -4.76 0.53 -16.08
C GLU A 581 -5.47 -0.78 -16.44
N MET A 582 -6.79 -0.85 -16.21
CA MET A 582 -7.61 -2.00 -16.59
C MET A 582 -7.58 -2.24 -18.10
N GLY A 583 -7.70 -1.16 -18.90
CA GLY A 583 -7.62 -1.24 -20.36
C GLY A 583 -6.28 -1.80 -20.85
N PHE A 584 -5.18 -1.31 -20.30
CA PHE A 584 -3.83 -1.79 -20.63
C PHE A 584 -3.66 -3.28 -20.33
N LEU A 585 -4.05 -3.73 -19.14
CA LEU A 585 -3.95 -5.15 -18.79
C LEU A 585 -4.88 -6.01 -19.66
N LYS A 586 -6.10 -5.55 -19.95
CA LYS A 586 -7.02 -6.22 -20.88
C LYS A 586 -6.40 -6.38 -22.27
N THR A 587 -5.80 -5.32 -22.81
CA THR A 587 -5.11 -5.34 -24.10
C THR A 587 -3.99 -6.36 -24.12
N LEU A 588 -3.20 -6.49 -23.04
CA LEU A 588 -2.17 -7.53 -22.93
C LEU A 588 -2.77 -8.94 -22.89
N ILE A 589 -3.84 -9.18 -22.12
CA ILE A 589 -4.51 -10.48 -22.08
C ILE A 589 -4.98 -10.90 -23.48
N LEU A 590 -5.53 -9.96 -24.27
CA LEU A 590 -6.07 -10.26 -25.59
C LEU A 590 -5.01 -10.44 -26.69
N HIS A 591 -3.88 -9.72 -26.60
CA HIS A 591 -2.98 -9.55 -27.74
C HIS A 591 -1.52 -9.93 -27.50
N TYR A 592 -1.07 -10.10 -26.26
CA TYR A 592 0.32 -10.45 -25.99
C TYR A 592 0.55 -11.95 -26.17
N ASP A 593 1.52 -12.33 -27.00
CA ASP A 593 1.90 -13.73 -27.21
C ASP A 593 2.69 -14.25 -26.01
N THR A 594 2.16 -15.26 -25.35
CA THR A 594 2.78 -15.93 -24.20
C THR A 594 3.27 -17.34 -24.51
N SER A 595 3.17 -17.80 -25.76
CA SER A 595 3.54 -19.18 -26.14
C SER A 595 4.95 -19.58 -25.71
N PHE A 596 5.90 -18.63 -25.75
CA PHE A 596 7.28 -18.84 -25.33
C PHE A 596 7.44 -19.13 -23.82
N ILE A 597 6.57 -18.57 -22.96
CA ILE A 597 6.70 -18.68 -21.50
C ILE A 597 6.22 -20.04 -20.98
N LEU A 598 5.45 -20.79 -21.77
CA LEU A 598 4.96 -22.11 -21.38
C LEU A 598 6.09 -23.14 -21.24
N ASN A 599 7.20 -22.91 -21.95
CA ASN A 599 8.37 -23.81 -21.98
C ASN A 599 9.53 -23.34 -21.08
N ILE A 600 9.37 -22.18 -20.42
CA ILE A 600 10.37 -21.62 -19.52
C ILE A 600 10.03 -22.10 -18.10
N ASN A 601 10.99 -22.81 -17.50
CA ASN A 601 10.98 -23.15 -16.07
C ASN A 601 11.92 -22.21 -15.34
#